data_AF-A0A1G5FZ14-F1
#
_entry.id   AF-A0A1G5FZ14-F1
#
_cell.length_a   1.000
_cell.length_b   1.000
_cell.length_c   1.000
_cell.angle_alpha   90.00
_cell.angle_beta   90.00
_cell.angle_gamma   90.00
#
_symmetry.space_group_name_H-M   'P 1'
#
loop_
_entity.id
_entity.type
_entity.pdbx_description
1 polymer ?
#
loop_
_entity_poly.entity_id
_entity_poly.type
_entity_poly.pdbx_seq_one_letter_code
_entity_poly.pdbx_strand_id
1 'polypeptide(L)'
;MQSQLIVALIIVLLTVMFAVQNAVSVSVVFFMWRVDASLAVVIAACFGLGALIGALVTVPTMLRERISISRLHKQVETLRAENNDLRALKKDTPPTPYGF
;
A
#
# COMPACT_ATOMS: atom_id res chain seq x y z
N MET A 1 -12.48 -17.98 14.28
CA MET A 1 -13.74 -17.35 13.80
C MET A 1 -14.52 -16.68 14.93
N GLN A 2 -14.84 -17.37 16.04
CA GLN A 2 -15.53 -16.73 17.18
C GLN A 2 -14.72 -15.60 17.84
N SER A 3 -13.39 -15.72 17.90
CA SER A 3 -12.51 -14.66 18.44
C SER A 3 -12.59 -13.34 17.68
N GLN A 4 -12.78 -13.37 16.36
CA GLN A 4 -12.88 -12.16 15.54
C GLN A 4 -14.19 -11.40 15.82
N LEU A 5 -15.29 -12.14 16.03
CA LEU A 5 -16.57 -11.54 16.41
C LEU A 5 -16.50 -10.89 17.79
N ILE A 6 -15.87 -11.55 18.76
CA ILE A 6 -15.69 -11.02 20.11
C ILE A 6 -14.86 -9.72 20.06
N VAL A 7 -13.74 -9.72 19.33
CA VAL A 7 -12.90 -8.52 19.17
C VAL A 7 -13.66 -7.40 18.46
N ALA A 8 -14.39 -7.70 17.38
CA ALA A 8 -15.21 -6.72 16.69
C ALA A 8 -16.28 -6.11 17.61
N LEU A 9 -16.94 -6.93 18.44
CA LEU A 9 -17.94 -6.46 19.41
C LEU A 9 -17.31 -5.52 20.46
N ILE A 10 -16.12 -5.87 20.97
CA ILE A 10 -15.39 -5.01 21.90
C ILE A 10 -15.06 -3.66 21.24
N ILE A 11 -14.58 -3.66 20.00
CA ILE A 11 -14.26 -2.43 19.26
C ILE A 11 -15.51 -1.57 19.06
N VAL A 12 -16.64 -2.18 18.69
CA VAL A 12 -17.92 -1.47 18.55
C VAL A 12 -18.35 -0.85 19.88
N LEU A 13 -18.28 -1.62 20.98
CA LEU A 13 -18.61 -1.12 22.31
C LEU A 13 -17.74 0.09 22.69
N LEU A 14 -16.42 -0.01 22.49
CA LEU A 14 -15.48 1.07 22.77
C LEU A 14 -15.76 2.30 21.91
N THR A 15 -16.11 2.11 20.64
CA THR A 15 -16.44 3.21 19.72
C THR A 15 -17.70 3.95 20.17
N VAL A 16 -18.74 3.19 20.58
CA VAL A 16 -19.97 3.77 21.11
C VAL A 16 -19.70 4.49 22.44
N MET A 17 -18.94 3.89 23.36
CA MET A 17 -18.55 4.55 24.61
C MET A 17 -17.77 5.84 24.35
N PHE A 18 -16.83 5.82 23.42
CA PHE A 18 -16.08 7.01 23.00
C PHE A 18 -17.02 8.10 22.48
N ALA A 19 -17.97 7.75 21.61
CA ALA A 19 -18.94 8.71 21.06
C ALA A 19 -19.85 9.31 22.13
N VAL A 20 -20.36 8.49 23.06
CA VAL A 20 -21.24 8.93 24.16
C VAL A 20 -20.48 9.84 25.14
N GLN A 21 -19.26 9.46 25.53
CA GLN A 21 -18.44 10.25 26.46
C GLN A 21 -17.97 11.57 25.84
N ASN A 22 -17.77 11.61 24.51
CA ASN A 22 -17.32 12.79 23.76
C ASN A 22 -18.45 13.41 22.94
N ALA A 23 -19.69 13.36 23.44
CA ALA A 23 -20.87 13.95 22.80
C ALA A 23 -20.94 15.48 22.92
N VAL A 24 -20.03 16.10 23.69
CA VAL A 24 -19.93 17.55 23.83
C VAL A 24 -19.67 18.20 22.47
N SER A 25 -20.49 19.19 22.13
CA SER A 25 -20.37 19.95 20.88
C SER A 25 -19.19 20.92 20.95
N VAL A 26 -18.38 20.93 19.89
CA VAL A 26 -17.23 21.79 19.69
C VAL A 26 -17.39 22.54 18.38
N SER A 27 -17.01 23.82 18.39
CA SER A 27 -17.02 24.66 17.19
C SER A 27 -15.67 24.55 16.47
N VAL A 28 -15.71 24.08 15.23
CA VAL A 28 -14.56 24.06 14.34
C VAL A 28 -14.70 25.20 13.35
N VAL A 29 -13.78 26.17 13.42
CA VAL A 29 -13.69 27.27 12.48
C VAL A 29 -12.51 27.01 11.54
N PHE A 30 -12.79 26.92 10.24
CA PHE A 30 -11.79 26.69 9.20
C PHE A 30 -11.99 27.69 8.05
N PHE A 31 -11.10 28.69 7.97
CA PHE A 31 -11.24 29.84 7.07
C PHE A 31 -12.62 30.52 7.21
N MET A 32 -13.51 30.36 6.22
CA MET A 32 -14.87 30.93 6.24
C MET A 32 -15.94 29.94 6.73
N TRP A 33 -15.57 28.69 7.02
CA TRP A 33 -16.52 27.67 7.46
C TRP A 33 -16.52 27.56 8.98
N ARG A 34 -17.71 27.43 9.55
CA ARG A 34 -17.92 27.14 10.97
C ARG A 34 -18.87 25.97 11.07
N VAL A 35 -18.44 24.91 11.74
CA VAL A 35 -19.23 23.70 11.95
C VAL A 35 -19.21 23.38 13.44
N ASP A 36 -20.40 23.19 14.00
CA ASP A 36 -20.57 22.73 15.37
C ASP A 36 -20.90 21.23 15.33
N ALA A 37 -20.00 20.40 15.87
CA ALA A 37 -20.14 18.95 15.88
C ALA A 37 -19.59 18.37 17.19
N SER A 38 -19.99 17.15 17.55
CA SER A 38 -19.41 16.51 18.73
C SER A 38 -17.91 16.28 18.56
N LEU A 39 -17.14 16.35 19.65
CA LEU A 39 -15.71 16.10 19.64
C LEU A 39 -15.37 14.74 19.00
N ALA A 40 -16.18 13.72 19.27
CA ALA A 40 -16.04 12.40 18.65
C ALA A 40 -16.09 12.45 17.11
N VAL A 41 -17.06 13.19 16.55
CA VAL A 41 -17.22 13.33 15.09
C VAL A 41 -16.04 14.07 14.48
N VAL A 42 -15.58 15.13 15.13
CA VAL A 42 -14.41 15.91 14.67
C VAL A 42 -13.17 15.02 14.60
N ILE A 43 -12.88 14.26 15.66
CA ILE A 43 -11.75 13.33 15.72
C ILE A 43 -11.87 12.25 14.63
N ALA A 44 -13.06 11.65 14.47
CA ALA A 44 -13.30 10.63 13.45
C ALA A 44 -13.09 11.18 12.02
N ALA A 45 -13.54 12.40 11.75
CA ALA A 45 -13.36 13.06 10.47
C ALA A 45 -11.87 13.34 10.19
N CYS A 46 -11.13 13.89 11.16
CA CYS A 46 -9.69 14.13 11.02
C CYS A 46 -8.91 12.83 10.79
N PHE A 47 -9.22 11.78 11.54
CA PHE A 47 -8.61 10.46 11.34
C PHE A 47 -8.92 9.89 9.95
N GLY A 48 -10.18 9.95 9.52
CA GLY A 48 -10.61 9.50 8.19
C GLY A 48 -9.93 10.26 7.06
N LEU A 49 -9.80 11.58 7.18
CA LEU A 49 -9.07 12.42 6.22
C LEU A 49 -7.57 12.08 6.20
N GLY A 50 -6.94 11.90 7.37
CA GLY A 50 -5.55 11.49 7.47
C GLY A 50 -5.30 10.13 6.81
N ALA A 51 -6.17 9.15 7.06
CA ALA A 51 -6.12 7.84 6.42
C ALA A 51 -6.30 7.94 4.90
N LEU A 52 -7.23 8.79 4.43
CA LEU A 52 -7.48 9.01 3.01
C LEU A 52 -6.26 9.65 2.32
N ILE A 53 -5.66 10.67 2.93
CA ILE A 53 -4.44 11.31 2.42
C ILE A 53 -3.29 10.31 2.38
N GLY A 54 -3.09 9.56 3.47
CA GLY A 54 -2.05 8.53 3.56
C GLY A 54 -2.24 7.44 2.49
N ALA A 55 -3.47 6.99 2.26
CA ALA A 55 -3.80 6.03 1.21
C ALA A 55 -3.53 6.61 -0.18
N LEU A 56 -3.92 7.87 -0.44
CA LEU A 56 -3.73 8.51 -1.74
C LEU A 56 -2.24 8.66 -2.10
N VAL A 57 -1.37 8.85 -1.10
CA VAL A 57 0.10 8.89 -1.30
C VAL A 57 0.69 7.48 -1.44
N THR A 58 0.27 6.54 -0.61
CA THR A 58 0.90 5.22 -0.50
C THR A 58 0.48 4.27 -1.61
N VAL A 59 -0.82 4.22 -1.95
CA VAL A 59 -1.38 3.28 -2.94
C VAL A 59 -0.73 3.40 -4.33
N PRO A 60 -0.59 4.59 -4.96
CA PRO A 60 0.03 4.67 -6.28
C PRO A 60 1.51 4.29 -6.25
N THR A 61 2.21 4.59 -5.16
CA THR A 61 3.62 4.22 -4.95
C THR A 61 3.77 2.70 -4.91
N MET A 62 2.98 2.02 -4.07
CA MET A 62 2.97 0.56 -4.01
C MET A 62 2.58 -0.08 -5.35
N LEU A 63 1.64 0.52 -6.10
CA LEU A 63 1.25 -0.02 -7.40
C LEU A 63 2.38 0.10 -8.42
N ARG A 64 3.07 1.24 -8.48
CA ARG A 64 4.24 1.43 -9.35
C ARG A 64 5.34 0.43 -9.02
N GLU A 65 5.63 0.22 -7.74
CA GLU A 65 6.61 -0.77 -7.31
C GLU A 65 6.23 -2.19 -7.74
N ARG A 66 4.98 -2.59 -7.53
CA ARG A 66 4.50 -3.92 -7.97
C ARG A 66 4.63 -4.13 -9.48
N ILE A 67 4.33 -3.10 -10.28
CA ILE A 67 4.50 -3.14 -11.74
C ILE A 67 5.99 -3.26 -12.09
N SER A 68 6.85 -2.47 -11.45
CA SER A 68 8.30 -2.52 -11.67
C SER A 68 8.89 -3.88 -11.33
N ILE A 69 8.48 -4.49 -10.22
CA ILE A 69 8.89 -5.84 -9.82
C ILE A 69 8.51 -6.87 -10.88
N SER A 70 7.26 -6.81 -11.39
CA SER A 70 6.81 -7.72 -12.45
C SER A 70 7.61 -7.55 -13.74
N ARG A 71 7.92 -6.31 -14.13
CA ARG A 71 8.76 -6.01 -15.31
C ARG A 71 10.19 -6.52 -15.12
N LEU A 72 10.77 -6.32 -13.94
CA LEU A 72 12.13 -6.73 -13.63
C LEU A 72 12.26 -8.26 -13.65
N HIS A 73 11.28 -9.00 -13.12
CA HIS A 73 11.23 -10.46 -13.24
C HIS A 73 11.22 -10.93 -14.69
N LYS A 74 10.40 -10.32 -15.56
CA LYS A 74 10.38 -10.68 -16.99
C LYS A 74 11.73 -10.43 -17.66
N GLN A 75 12.37 -9.29 -17.37
CA GLN A 75 13.69 -8.98 -17.92
C GLN A 75 14.75 -9.99 -17.47
N VAL A 76 14.73 -10.40 -16.20
CA VAL A 76 15.64 -11.44 -15.67
C VAL A 76 15.42 -12.77 -16.39
N GLU A 77 14.17 -13.15 -16.65
CA GLU A 77 13.86 -14.38 -17.37
C GLU A 77 14.36 -14.34 -18.82
N THR A 78 14.10 -13.25 -19.56
CA THR A 78 14.58 -13.06 -20.93
C THR A 78 16.11 -13.08 -21.02
N LEU A 79 16.79 -12.33 -20.13
CA LEU A 79 18.26 -12.29 -20.10
C LEU A 79 18.87 -13.65 -19.75
N ARG A 80 18.21 -14.46 -18.91
CA ARG A 80 18.67 -15.82 -18.61
C ARG A 80 18.52 -16.74 -19.81
N ALA A 81 17.42 -16.65 -20.56
CA ALA A 81 17.22 -17.42 -21.78
C ALA A 81 18.29 -17.09 -22.82
N GLU A 82 18.52 -15.80 -23.09
CA GLU A 82 19.54 -15.35 -24.04
C GLU A 82 20.96 -15.79 -23.62
N ASN A 83 21.29 -15.71 -22.33
CA ASN A 83 22.60 -16.16 -21.85
C ASN A 83 22.79 -17.68 -22.04
N ASN A 84 21.74 -18.48 -21.86
CA ASN A 84 21.78 -19.91 -22.09
C ASN A 84 21.97 -20.25 -23.57
N ASP A 85 21.27 -19.54 -24.46
CA ASP A 85 21.41 -19.72 -25.92
C ASP A 85 22.82 -19.36 -26.39
N LEU A 86 23.38 -18.23 -25.92
CA LEU A 86 24.76 -17.83 -26.21
C LEU A 86 25.78 -18.85 -25.69
N ARG A 87 25.55 -19.45 -24.52
CA ARG A 87 26.41 -20.51 -23.97
C ARG A 87 26.34 -21.79 -24.81
N ALA A 88 25.16 -22.14 -25.32
CA ALA A 88 25.00 -23.27 -26.24
C ALA A 88 25.75 -23.02 -27.55
N LEU A 89 25.57 -21.85 -28.17
CA LEU A 89 26.30 -21.43 -29.37
C LEU A 89 27.81 -21.47 -29.17
N LYS A 90 28.33 -20.95 -28.06
CA LYS A 90 29.76 -20.99 -27.74
C LYS A 90 30.28 -22.43 -27.57
N LYS A 91 29.46 -23.35 -27.08
CA LYS A 91 29.83 -24.75 -26.89
C LYS A 91 29.91 -25.52 -28.22
N ASP A 92 29.08 -25.14 -29.19
CA ASP A 92 29.03 -25.75 -30.52
C ASP A 92 29.97 -25.07 -31.53
N THR A 93 30.60 -23.95 -31.15
CA THR A 93 31.61 -23.30 -31.98
C THR A 93 32.93 -24.10 -31.89
N PRO A 94 33.45 -24.67 -33.00
CA PRO A 94 34.70 -25.41 -32.98
C PRO A 94 35.87 -24.48 -32.58
N PRO A 95 36.91 -24.99 -31.92
CA PRO A 95 38.05 -24.16 -31.51
C PRO A 95 38.62 -23.46 -32.74
N THR A 96 38.80 -22.14 -32.66
CA THR A 96 39.40 -21.34 -33.73
C THR A 96 40.70 -22.01 -34.16
N PRO A 97 40.78 -22.56 -35.40
CA PRO A 97 42.06 -22.86 -35.98
C PRO A 97 42.71 -21.54 -36.35
N TYR A 98 44.01 -21.42 -36.11
CA TYR A 98 44.87 -20.27 -36.41
C TYR A 98 44.95 -19.20 -35.31
N GLY A 99 45.79 -19.50 -34.31
CA GLY A 99 46.86 -18.57 -33.97
C GLY A 99 48.09 -18.92 -34.83
N PHE A 100 48.71 -17.91 -35.43
CA PHE A 100 50.15 -17.96 -35.69
C PHE A 100 50.90 -17.98 -34.36
#